data_AF-A0A3D0CE12-F1
#
_entry.id   AF-A0A3D0CE12-F1
#
_cell.length_a   1.000
_cell.length_b   1.000
_cell.length_c   1.000
_cell.angle_alpha   90.00
_cell.angle_beta   90.00
_cell.angle_gamma   90.00
#
_symmetry.space_group_name_H-M   'P 1'
#
loop_
_entity.id
_entity.type
_entity.pdbx_description
1 polymer ?
#
loop_
_entity_poly.entity_id
_entity_poly.type
_entity_poly.pdbx_seq_one_letter_code
_entity_poly.pdbx_strand_id
1 'polypeptide(L)'
;LGWVAMVSIGAMYHLIPILFNQGRMYSIKLINIHFWVHTAGIVLYIVAMWISGVMQGLMWRAVNSDGTLTYSFVESLTASYPFYFIRFLGGVLVVTGFLLMAYNMFKTIGAKDGSLKPLEVA
;
A
#
# COMPACT_ATOMS: atom_id res chain seq x y z
N LEU A 1 0.81 -6.52 0.79
CA LEU A 1 0.15 -5.20 0.71
C LEU A 1 -1.21 -5.27 -0.01
N GLY A 2 -1.31 -5.85 -1.21
CA GLY A 2 -2.59 -5.93 -1.93
C GLY A 2 -3.62 -6.94 -1.37
N TRP A 3 -3.17 -8.04 -0.75
CA TRP A 3 -4.08 -9.05 -0.18
C TRP A 3 -4.37 -8.79 1.30
N VAL A 4 -3.46 -9.25 2.19
CA VAL A 4 -3.67 -9.25 3.65
C VAL A 4 -4.05 -7.87 4.18
N ALA A 5 -3.32 -6.82 3.80
CA ALA A 5 -3.63 -5.48 4.30
C ALA A 5 -5.00 -5.00 3.81
N MET A 6 -5.36 -5.17 2.53
CA MET A 6 -6.64 -4.70 2.01
C MET A 6 -7.83 -5.42 2.63
N VAL A 7 -7.76 -6.75 2.80
CA VAL A 7 -8.84 -7.50 3.45
C VAL A 7 -8.98 -7.11 4.93
N SER A 8 -7.86 -6.95 5.64
CA SER A 8 -7.88 -6.49 7.04
C SER A 8 -8.40 -5.06 7.17
N ILE A 9 -8.00 -4.14 6.29
CA ILE A 9 -8.49 -2.75 6.26
C ILE A 9 -10.01 -2.74 6.04
N GLY A 10 -10.50 -3.50 5.06
CA GLY A 10 -11.93 -3.62 4.79
C GLY A 10 -12.72 -4.18 5.97
N ALA A 11 -12.21 -5.25 6.59
CA ALA A 11 -12.81 -5.84 7.79
C ALA A 11 -12.85 -4.83 8.96
N MET A 12 -11.78 -4.06 9.16
CA MET A 12 -11.73 -3.01 10.19
C MET A 12 -12.74 -1.89 9.92
N TYR A 13 -12.87 -1.42 8.67
CA TYR A 13 -13.87 -0.41 8.33
C TYR A 13 -15.32 -0.88 8.52
N HIS A 14 -15.55 -2.19 8.42
CA HIS A 14 -16.86 -2.78 8.70
C HIS A 14 -17.10 -2.97 10.21
N LEU A 15 -16.13 -3.51 10.94
CA LEU A 15 -16.28 -3.90 12.34
C LEU A 15 -16.27 -2.70 13.30
N ILE A 16 -15.46 -1.68 13.04
CA ILE A 16 -15.27 -0.56 13.98
C ILE A 16 -16.59 0.19 14.26
N PRO A 17 -17.41 0.57 13.28
CA PRO A 17 -18.70 1.20 13.57
C PRO A 17 -19.60 0.33 14.46
N ILE A 18 -19.67 -0.98 14.17
CA ILE A 18 -20.51 -1.93 14.90
C ILE A 18 -20.08 -2.03 16.37
N LEU A 19 -18.78 -2.17 16.62
CA LEU A 19 -18.24 -2.30 17.97
C LEU A 19 -18.42 -1.03 18.82
N PHE A 20 -18.49 0.14 18.18
CA PHE A 20 -18.64 1.44 18.85
C PHE A 20 -20.05 2.02 18.70
N ASN A 21 -21.06 1.16 18.44
CA ASN A 21 -22.47 1.52 18.36
C ASN A 21 -22.77 2.69 17.39
N GLN A 22 -22.09 2.68 16.25
CA GLN A 22 -22.24 3.62 15.14
C GLN A 22 -22.83 2.93 13.92
N GLY A 23 -23.70 3.62 13.18
CA GLY A 23 -24.29 3.09 11.95
C GLY A 23 -23.35 3.11 10.74
N ARG A 24 -22.25 3.85 10.81
CA ARG A 24 -21.21 3.93 9.76
C ARG A 24 -19.90 4.52 10.29
N MET A 25 -18.84 4.40 9.51
CA MET A 25 -17.59 5.15 9.73
C MET A 25 -17.82 6.67 9.63
N TYR A 26 -16.98 7.44 10.33
CA TYR A 26 -17.03 8.90 10.39
C TYR A 26 -17.10 9.54 9.00
N SER A 27 -16.21 9.16 8.08
CA SER A 27 -16.22 9.63 6.70
C SER A 27 -15.98 8.51 5.70
N ILE A 28 -16.94 8.29 4.80
CA ILE A 28 -16.83 7.33 3.69
C ILE A 28 -15.93 7.90 2.58
N LYS A 29 -15.90 9.23 2.42
CA LYS A 29 -14.96 9.89 1.49
C LYS A 29 -13.51 9.59 1.87
N LEU A 30 -13.18 9.56 3.17
CA LEU A 30 -11.84 9.20 3.65
C LEU A 30 -11.50 7.73 3.37
N ILE A 31 -12.49 6.82 3.42
CA ILE A 31 -12.29 5.41 3.03
C ILE A 31 -11.92 5.34 1.54
N ASN A 32 -12.63 6.09 0.69
CA ASN A 32 -12.35 6.11 -0.74
C ASN A 32 -10.96 6.70 -1.06
N ILE A 33 -10.58 7.80 -0.39
CA ILE A 33 -9.24 8.38 -0.53
C ILE A 33 -8.17 7.38 -0.05
N HIS A 34 -8.36 6.75 1.11
CA HIS A 34 -7.45 5.72 1.60
C HIS A 34 -7.31 4.58 0.58
N PHE A 35 -8.42 4.07 0.04
CA PHE A 35 -8.39 3.04 -0.99
C PHE A 35 -7.50 3.43 -2.18
N TRP A 36 -7.67 4.63 -2.75
CA TRP A 36 -6.90 5.06 -3.91
C TRP A 36 -5.43 5.33 -3.60
N VAL A 37 -5.14 5.98 -2.46
CA VAL A 37 -3.77 6.26 -2.03
C VAL A 37 -3.01 4.96 -1.79
N HIS A 38 -3.62 4.00 -1.09
CA HIS A 38 -3.01 2.71 -0.79
C HIS A 38 -2.85 1.86 -2.06
N THR A 39 -3.84 1.84 -2.94
CA THR A 39 -3.78 1.13 -4.23
C THR A 39 -2.68 1.69 -5.13
N ALA A 40 -2.58 3.02 -5.27
CA ALA A 40 -1.51 3.66 -6.04
C ALA A 40 -0.13 3.32 -5.48
N GLY A 41 0.02 3.36 -4.15
CA GLY A 41 1.25 2.96 -3.48
C GLY A 41 1.65 1.49 -3.74
N ILE A 42 0.68 0.57 -3.70
CA ILE A 42 0.89 -0.84 -4.04
C ILE A 42 1.35 -1.02 -5.47
N VAL A 43 0.67 -0.38 -6.44
CA VAL A 43 1.00 -0.52 -7.86
C VAL A 43 2.42 -0.01 -8.12
N LEU A 44 2.78 1.15 -7.60
CA LEU A 44 4.15 1.68 -7.70
C LEU A 44 5.19 0.73 -7.10
N TYR A 45 4.90 0.15 -5.94
CA TYR A 45 5.78 -0.83 -5.29
C TYR A 45 5.98 -2.06 -6.18
N ILE A 46 4.89 -2.66 -6.69
CA ILE A 46 4.95 -3.89 -7.49
C ILE A 46 5.73 -3.64 -8.78
N VAL A 47 5.43 -2.55 -9.50
CA VAL A 47 6.11 -2.23 -10.77
C VAL A 47 7.60 -2.02 -10.54
N ALA A 48 7.99 -1.25 -9.52
CA ALA A 48 9.40 -1.03 -9.20
C ALA A 48 10.13 -2.35 -8.89
N MET A 49 9.52 -3.22 -8.09
CA MET A 49 10.15 -4.49 -7.70
C MET A 49 10.20 -5.51 -8.82
N TRP A 50 9.22 -5.52 -9.72
CA TRP A 50 9.29 -6.36 -10.91
C TRP A 50 10.43 -5.96 -11.83
N ILE A 51 10.56 -4.67 -12.14
CA ILE A 51 11.65 -4.20 -13.01
C ILE A 51 13.01 -4.47 -12.34
N SER A 52 13.15 -4.13 -11.05
CA SER A 52 14.37 -4.39 -10.29
C SER A 52 14.72 -5.88 -10.26
N GLY A 53 13.74 -6.77 -10.01
CA GLY A 53 13.98 -8.21 -9.91
C GLY A 53 14.34 -8.84 -11.25
N VAL A 54 13.65 -8.48 -12.34
CA VAL A 54 13.98 -8.95 -13.69
C VAL A 54 15.38 -8.49 -14.09
N MET A 55 15.71 -7.22 -13.87
CA MET A 55 17.02 -6.67 -14.19
C MET A 55 18.13 -7.34 -13.38
N GLN A 56 17.96 -7.52 -12.06
CA GLN A 56 18.92 -8.28 -11.23
C GLN A 56 19.10 -9.70 -11.77
N GLY A 57 18.01 -10.42 -12.04
CA GLY A 57 18.07 -11.77 -12.57
C GLY A 57 18.69 -11.88 -13.97
N LEU A 58 18.59 -10.84 -14.80
CA LEU A 58 19.28 -10.78 -16.10
C LEU A 58 20.78 -10.49 -15.91
N MET A 59 21.14 -9.54 -15.05
CA MET A 59 22.53 -9.18 -14.80
C MET A 59 23.32 -10.31 -14.13
N TRP A 60 22.72 -11.03 -13.17
CA TRP A 60 23.39 -12.13 -12.46
C TRP A 60 23.65 -13.35 -13.34
N ARG A 61 22.87 -13.54 -14.41
CA ARG A 61 23.07 -14.64 -15.36
C ARG A 61 23.79 -14.23 -16.64
N ALA A 62 24.15 -12.95 -16.76
CA ALA A 62 24.77 -12.43 -17.97
C ALA A 62 26.20 -12.96 -18.08
N VAL A 63 26.47 -13.65 -19.19
CA VAL A 63 27.78 -14.20 -19.51
C VAL A 63 28.23 -13.66 -20.86
N ASN A 64 29.51 -13.30 -20.95
CA ASN A 64 30.16 -12.91 -22.18
C ASN A 64 30.38 -14.12 -23.09
N SER A 65 30.76 -13.88 -24.35
CA SER A 65 31.05 -14.95 -25.32
C SER A 65 32.22 -15.85 -24.91
N ASP A 66 33.07 -15.39 -24.00
CA ASP A 66 34.19 -16.14 -23.43
C ASP A 66 33.82 -16.92 -22.14
N GLY A 67 32.56 -16.85 -21.71
CA GLY A 67 32.05 -17.54 -20.51
C GLY A 67 32.28 -16.78 -19.20
N THR A 68 32.91 -15.61 -19.21
CA THR A 68 33.05 -14.77 -18.02
C THR A 68 31.75 -14.06 -17.67
N LEU A 69 31.55 -13.69 -16.40
CA LEU A 69 30.37 -12.91 -15.98
C LEU A 69 30.45 -11.48 -16.54
N THR A 70 29.37 -11.03 -17.18
CA THR A 70 29.30 -9.69 -17.80
C THR A 70 29.26 -8.58 -16.77
N TYR A 71 28.56 -8.79 -15.64
CA TYR A 71 28.38 -7.78 -14.60
C TYR A 71 28.86 -8.29 -13.25
N SER A 72 29.51 -7.41 -12.49
CA SER A 72 29.75 -7.59 -11.06
C SER A 72 28.45 -7.43 -10.27
N PHE A 73 28.46 -7.97 -9.05
CA PHE A 73 27.33 -7.80 -8.13
C PHE A 73 27.07 -6.32 -7.80
N VAL A 74 28.12 -5.51 -7.64
CA VAL A 74 28.02 -4.07 -7.33
C VAL A 74 27.33 -3.29 -8.45
N GLU A 75 27.56 -3.66 -9.71
CA GLU A 75 26.85 -3.05 -10.85
C GLU A 75 25.35 -3.36 -10.81
N SER A 76 24.98 -4.62 -10.50
CA SER A 76 23.56 -4.99 -10.36
C SER A 76 22.86 -4.24 -9.22
N LEU A 77 23.60 -3.98 -8.13
CA LEU A 77 23.11 -3.23 -6.99
C LEU A 77 22.96 -1.74 -7.34
N THR A 78 23.96 -1.16 -8.01
CA THR A 78 23.93 0.23 -8.50
C THR A 78 22.74 0.45 -9.45
N ALA A 79 22.52 -0.46 -10.39
CA ALA A 79 21.39 -0.40 -11.32
C ALA A 79 20.02 -0.43 -10.60
N SER A 80 19.94 -1.07 -9.43
CA SER A 80 18.69 -1.25 -8.68
C SER A 80 18.26 -0.03 -7.84
N TYR A 81 19.16 0.93 -7.59
CA TYR A 81 18.86 2.09 -6.72
C TYR A 81 17.63 2.90 -7.10
N PRO A 82 17.41 3.25 -8.38
CA PRO A 82 16.23 4.02 -8.79
C PRO A 82 14.93 3.32 -8.40
N PHE A 83 14.89 1.98 -8.51
CA PHE A 83 13.72 1.19 -8.15
C PHE A 83 13.51 1.10 -6.65
N TYR A 84 14.57 1.10 -5.85
CA TYR A 84 14.44 1.19 -4.39
C TYR A 84 13.86 2.53 -3.94
N PHE A 85 14.18 3.61 -4.64
CA PHE A 85 13.59 4.91 -4.38
C PHE A 85 12.10 4.96 -4.77
N ILE A 86 11.72 4.42 -5.93
CA ILE A 86 10.30 4.32 -6.33
C ILE A 86 9.52 3.44 -5.34
N ARG A 87 10.11 2.33 -4.90
CA ARG A 87 9.55 1.47 -3.86
C ARG A 87 9.31 2.23 -2.56
N PHE A 88 10.28 3.06 -2.15
CA PHE A 88 10.12 3.91 -0.98
C PHE A 88 8.95 4.88 -1.13
N LEU A 89 8.82 5.55 -2.28
CA LEU A 89 7.67 6.42 -2.57
C LEU A 89 6.32 5.67 -2.53
N GLY A 90 6.26 4.47 -3.11
CA GLY A 90 5.08 3.61 -3.01
C GLY A 90 4.75 3.23 -1.56
N GLY A 91 5.77 2.97 -0.74
CA GLY A 91 5.64 2.74 0.69
C GLY A 91 5.13 3.95 1.47
N VAL A 92 5.62 5.16 1.14
CA VAL A 92 5.14 6.42 1.74
C VAL A 92 3.64 6.59 1.49
N LEU A 93 3.16 6.36 0.27
CA LEU A 93 1.73 6.44 -0.05
C LEU A 93 0.91 5.44 0.79
N VAL A 94 1.37 4.20 0.90
CA VAL A 94 0.73 3.18 1.76
C VAL A 94 0.66 3.64 3.22
N VAL A 95 1.75 4.18 3.77
CA VAL A 95 1.78 4.70 5.15
C VAL A 95 0.83 5.89 5.31
N THR A 96 0.79 6.82 4.35
CA THR A 96 -0.18 7.92 4.34
C THR A 96 -1.62 7.39 4.35
N GLY A 97 -1.91 6.33 3.60
CA GLY A 97 -3.19 5.62 3.66
C GLY A 97 -3.55 5.14 5.07
N PHE A 98 -2.60 4.50 5.77
CA PHE A 98 -2.80 4.08 7.16
C PHE A 98 -3.03 5.25 8.13
N LEU A 99 -2.36 6.39 7.93
CA LEU A 99 -2.61 7.58 8.74
C LEU A 99 -4.04 8.12 8.54
N LEU A 100 -4.54 8.13 7.29
CA LEU A 100 -5.93 8.49 6.98
C LEU A 100 -6.92 7.51 7.63
N MET A 101 -6.62 6.22 7.60
CA MET A 101 -7.41 5.19 8.28
C MET A 101 -7.46 5.41 9.78
N ALA A 102 -6.30 5.59 10.42
CA ALA A 102 -6.19 5.80 11.86
C ALA A 102 -7.00 7.03 12.29
N TYR A 103 -6.90 8.14 11.55
CA TYR A 103 -7.70 9.33 11.80
C TYR A 103 -9.21 9.06 11.68
N ASN A 104 -9.64 8.39 10.61
CA ASN A 104 -11.07 8.09 10.40
C ASN A 104 -11.63 7.16 11.49
N MET A 105 -10.85 6.16 11.91
CA MET A 105 -11.20 5.28 13.02
C MET A 105 -11.27 6.02 14.34
N PHE A 106 -10.26 6.85 14.66
CA PHE A 106 -10.23 7.64 15.88
C PHE A 106 -11.47 8.56 16.00
N LYS A 107 -11.86 9.20 14.89
CA LYS A 107 -13.07 10.03 14.83
C LYS A 107 -14.36 9.23 14.96
N THR A 108 -14.37 7.96 14.53
CA THR A 108 -15.53 7.06 14.68
C THR A 108 -15.67 6.58 16.11
N ILE A 109 -14.56 6.20 16.74
CA ILE A 109 -14.49 5.74 18.13
C ILE A 109 -14.85 6.86 19.11
N GLY A 110 -14.38 8.09 18.85
CA GLY A 110 -14.67 9.25 19.70
C GLY A 110 -16.00 9.95 19.39
N ALA A 111 -16.83 9.41 18.50
CA ALA A 111 -18.15 9.97 18.22
C ALA A 111 -19.13 9.65 19.35
N LYS A 112 -20.14 10.51 19.58
CA LYS A 112 -21.22 10.19 20.52
C LYS A 112 -21.99 8.95 20.03
N ASP A 113 -22.40 8.08 20.94
CA ASP A 113 -23.13 6.85 20.61
C ASP A 113 -24.33 7.12 19.70
N GLY A 114 -24.45 6.37 18.60
CA GLY A 114 -25.53 6.50 17.63
C GLY A 114 -25.54 7.82 16.81
N SER A 115 -24.56 8.70 16.97
CA SER A 115 -24.52 9.99 16.26
C SER A 115 -24.24 9.83 14.76
N LEU A 116 -23.46 8.80 14.38
CA LEU A 116 -23.21 8.48 12.98
C LEU A 116 -24.30 7.56 12.45
N LYS A 117 -25.37 8.18 11.93
CA LYS A 117 -26.49 7.44 11.32
C LYS A 117 -26.04 6.61 10.11
N PRO A 118 -26.62 5.41 9.90
CA PRO A 118 -26.45 4.66 8.66
C PRO A 118 -26.79 5.54 7.45
N LEU A 119 -26.17 5.25 6.30
CA LEU A 119 -26.60 5.88 5.06
C LEU A 119 -28.02 5.40 4.74
N GLU A 120 -28.92 6.33 4.41
CA GLU A 120 -30.19 5.97 3.79
C GLU A 120 -29.88 5.32 2.44
N VAL A 121 -30.36 4.10 2.25
CA VAL A 121 -30.28 3.40 0.97
C VAL A 121 -31.30 4.10 0.07
N ALA A 122 -30.80 4.85 -0.92
CA ALA A 122 -31.62 5.47 -1.96
C ALA A 122 -32.18 4.42 -2.93
#